data_AF-A0AB36KZG0-F1
#
_entry.id   AF-A0AB36KZG0-F1
#
_cell.length_a   1.000
_cell.length_b   1.000
_cell.length_c   1.000
_cell.angle_alpha   90.00
_cell.angle_beta   90.00
_cell.angle_gamma   90.00
#
_symmetry.space_group_name_H-M   'P 1'
#
loop_
_entity.id
_entity.type
_entity.pdbx_description
1 polymer ?
#
loop_
_entity_poly.entity_id
_entity_poly.type
_entity_poly.pdbx_seq_one_letter_code
_entity_poly.pdbx_strand_id
1 'polypeptide(L)'
;MPNYMLDYIRLCRECSLDLRTIGNMRTIVIPTLQREAKAIRGAVSEFSGAFPELEQDAELLESAVLAGLQRCQPEPIQQSLFAA
;
A
#
# COMPACT_ATOMS: atom_id res chain seq x y z
N MET A 1 -3.94 12.95 7.58
CA MET A 1 -4.26 12.18 6.36
C MET A 1 -5.75 12.26 5.98
N PRO A 2 -6.10 12.50 4.69
CA PRO A 2 -7.47 12.37 4.15
C PRO A 2 -8.19 11.04 4.41
N ASN A 3 -9.52 11.08 4.55
CA ASN A 3 -10.36 9.91 4.85
C ASN A 3 -10.22 8.78 3.82
N TYR A 4 -10.18 9.10 2.52
CA TYR A 4 -10.07 8.06 1.47
C TYR A 4 -8.77 7.24 1.58
N MET A 5 -7.69 7.84 2.09
CA MET A 5 -6.45 7.10 2.31
C MET A 5 -6.55 6.13 3.48
N LEU A 6 -7.27 6.50 4.54
CA LEU A 6 -7.54 5.59 5.66
C LEU A 6 -8.37 4.39 5.19
N ASP A 7 -9.36 4.63 4.33
CA ASP A 7 -10.15 3.56 3.72
C ASP A 7 -9.27 2.65 2.85
N TYR A 8 -8.37 3.23 2.06
CA TYR A 8 -7.44 2.48 1.21
C TYR A 8 -6.43 1.67 2.03
N ILE A 9 -5.90 2.23 3.13
CA ILE A 9 -5.05 1.51 4.09
C ILE A 9 -5.81 0.31 4.66
N ARG A 10 -7.07 0.51 5.05
CA ARG A 10 -7.93 -0.54 5.59
C ARG A 10 -8.15 -1.65 4.56
N LEU A 11 -8.44 -1.30 3.31
CA LEU A 11 -8.59 -2.25 2.21
C LEU A 11 -7.30 -3.06 1.96
N CYS A 12 -6.11 -2.48 2.14
CA CYS A 12 -4.85 -3.21 2.03
C CYS A 12 -4.63 -4.23 3.16
N ARG A 13 -5.33 -4.08 4.30
CA ARG A 13 -5.23 -4.97 5.47
C ARG A 13 -6.34 -6.01 5.50
N GLU A 14 -7.52 -5.66 5.01
CA GLU A 14 -8.68 -6.53 4.92
C GLU A 14 -8.60 -7.39 3.65
N CYS A 15 -8.78 -8.70 3.80
CA CYS A 15 -8.69 -9.62 2.66
C CYS A 15 -10.04 -9.69 1.95
N SER A 16 -10.07 -9.36 0.65
CA SER A 16 -11.18 -9.71 -0.23
C SER A 16 -10.67 -10.62 -1.34
N LEU A 17 -11.29 -11.79 -1.49
CA LEU A 17 -10.98 -12.76 -2.55
C LEU A 17 -11.78 -12.49 -3.83
N ASP A 18 -12.61 -11.46 -3.84
CA ASP A 18 -13.36 -11.06 -5.03
C ASP A 18 -12.41 -10.45 -6.08
N LEU A 19 -12.46 -10.99 -7.31
CA LEU A 19 -11.58 -10.61 -8.42
C LEU A 19 -11.71 -9.13 -8.80
N ARG A 20 -12.91 -8.54 -8.70
CA ARG A 20 -13.09 -7.10 -8.99
C ARG A 20 -12.40 -6.26 -7.93
N THR A 21 -12.51 -6.65 -6.67
CA THR A 21 -11.81 -6.02 -5.55
C THR A 21 -10.31 -6.10 -5.74
N ILE A 22 -9.76 -7.28 -6.05
CA ILE A 22 -8.33 -7.45 -6.33
C ILE A 22 -7.88 -6.59 -7.51
N GLY A 23 -8.69 -6.53 -8.58
CA GLY A 23 -8.44 -5.66 -9.73
C GLY A 23 -8.33 -4.19 -9.32
N ASN A 24 -9.29 -3.69 -8.54
CA ASN A 24 -9.29 -2.32 -8.03
C ASN A 24 -8.12 -2.07 -7.07
N MET A 25 -7.77 -3.06 -6.23
CA MET A 25 -6.62 -2.97 -5.34
C MET A 25 -5.33 -2.74 -6.12
N ARG A 26 -5.11 -3.52 -7.18
CA ARG A 26 -3.89 -3.48 -8.00
C ARG A 26 -3.81 -2.25 -8.92
N THR A 27 -4.94 -1.77 -9.42
CA THR A 27 -4.95 -0.71 -10.46
C THR A 27 -5.22 0.68 -9.89
N ILE A 28 -5.85 0.80 -8.72
CA ILE A 28 -6.27 2.08 -8.15
C ILE A 28 -5.68 2.27 -6.75
N VAL A 29 -5.98 1.37 -5.82
CA VAL A 29 -5.71 1.57 -4.39
C VAL A 29 -4.21 1.58 -4.10
N ILE A 30 -3.50 0.49 -4.43
CA ILE A 30 -2.06 0.35 -4.16
C ILE A 30 -1.25 1.43 -4.89
N PRO A 31 -1.46 1.70 -6.20
CA PRO A 31 -0.73 2.77 -6.88
C PRO A 31 -0.99 4.16 -6.30
N THR A 32 -2.20 4.41 -5.80
CA THR A 32 -2.51 5.69 -5.14
C THR A 32 -1.76 5.81 -3.84
N LEU A 33 -1.79 4.80 -2.96
CA LEU A 33 -1.04 4.83 -1.71
C LEU A 33 0.48 4.94 -1.93
N GLN A 34 1.03 4.32 -2.97
CA GLN A 34 2.44 4.45 -3.34
C GLN A 34 2.82 5.89 -3.72
N ARG A 35 1.97 6.59 -4.49
CA ARG A 35 2.21 7.99 -4.86
C ARG A 35 2.18 8.90 -3.63
N GLU A 36 1.22 8.70 -2.74
CA GLU A 36 1.08 9.47 -1.50
C GLU A 36 2.26 9.20 -0.56
N ALA A 37 2.63 7.94 -0.34
CA ALA A 37 3.80 7.58 0.45
C ALA A 37 5.07 8.27 -0.06
N LYS A 38 5.28 8.25 -1.39
CA LYS A 38 6.43 8.93 -2.02
C LYS A 38 6.38 10.45 -1.82
N ALA A 39 5.22 11.06 -1.94
CA ALA A 39 5.06 12.50 -1.73
C ALA A 39 5.39 12.90 -0.28
N ILE A 40 4.85 12.17 0.69
CA ILE A 40 5.12 12.41 2.12
C ILE A 40 6.60 12.16 2.44
N ARG A 41 7.20 11.07 1.94
CA ARG A 41 8.62 10.77 2.15
C ARG A 41 9.54 11.84 1.56
N GLY A 42 9.15 12.42 0.42
CA GLY A 42 9.81 13.58 -0.17
C GLY A 42 9.77 14.80 0.76
N ALA A 43 8.58 15.12 1.30
CA ALA A 43 8.42 16.21 2.25
C ALA A 43 9.24 15.99 3.54
N VAL A 44 9.22 14.78 4.12
CA VAL A 44 10.03 14.43 5.31
C VAL A 44 11.52 14.69 5.06
N SER A 45 11.99 14.36 3.85
CA SER A 45 13.38 14.56 3.45
C SER A 45 13.72 16.06 3.29
N GLU A 46 12.81 16.85 2.71
CA GLU A 46 12.99 18.30 2.53
C GLU A 46 13.03 19.05 3.86
N PHE A 47 12.21 18.63 4.83
CA PHE A 47 12.12 19.26 6.15
C PHE A 47 12.97 18.57 7.22
N SER A 48 13.86 17.65 6.84
CA SER A 48 14.83 16.98 7.74
C SER A 48 14.22 16.42 9.04
N GLY A 49 13.03 15.81 8.96
CA GLY A 49 12.37 15.21 10.13
C GLY A 49 11.75 16.21 11.12
N ALA A 50 11.59 17.48 10.74
CA ALA A 50 10.93 18.49 11.58
C ALA A 50 9.47 18.16 11.94
N PHE A 51 8.85 17.21 11.24
CA PHE A 51 7.46 16.80 11.40
C PHE A 51 7.40 15.28 11.61
N PRO A 52 7.51 14.80 12.86
CA PRO A 52 7.48 13.37 13.16
C PRO A 52 6.15 12.69 12.75
N GLU A 53 5.05 13.45 12.69
CA GLU A 53 3.76 12.94 12.22
C GLU A 53 3.80 12.58 10.74
N LEU A 54 4.56 13.31 9.92
CA LEU A 54 4.72 12.99 8.49
C LEU A 54 5.55 11.71 8.30
N GLU A 55 6.52 11.47 9.17
CA GLU A 55 7.30 10.24 9.14
C GLU A 55 6.44 9.02 9.48
N GLN A 56 5.60 9.14 10.52
CA GLN A 56 4.61 8.12 10.89
C GLN A 56 3.58 7.89 9.77
N ASP A 57 3.06 8.95 9.15
CA ASP A 57 2.12 8.83 8.03
C ASP A 57 2.77 8.11 6.84
N ALA A 58 4.04 8.41 6.52
CA ALA A 58 4.77 7.74 5.44
C ALA A 58 4.99 6.25 5.75
N GLU A 59 5.43 5.91 6.96
CA GLU A 59 5.60 4.51 7.41
C GLU A 59 4.28 3.73 7.35
N LEU A 60 3.18 4.35 7.79
CA LEU A 60 1.86 3.74 7.76
C LEU A 60 1.42 3.42 6.32
N LEU A 61 1.60 4.35 5.39
CA LEU A 61 1.27 4.16 3.97
C LEU A 61 2.15 3.08 3.33
N GLU A 62 3.46 3.08 3.58
CA GLU A 62 4.39 2.08 3.05
C GLU A 62 4.06 0.68 3.58
N SER A 63 3.77 0.56 4.88
CA SER A 63 3.31 -0.69 5.49
C SER A 63 2.01 -1.20 4.83
N ALA A 64 1.05 -0.31 4.57
CA ALA A 64 -0.19 -0.65 3.90
C ALA A 64 0.05 -1.10 2.45
N VAL A 65 0.93 -0.43 1.71
CA VAL A 65 1.32 -0.83 0.35
C VAL A 65 1.91 -2.24 0.36
N LEU A 66 2.84 -2.54 1.27
CA LEU A 66 3.45 -3.87 1.38
C LEU A 66 2.40 -4.95 1.67
N ALA A 67 1.50 -4.70 2.62
CA ALA A 67 0.41 -5.62 2.94
C ALA A 67 -0.51 -5.85 1.73
N GLY A 68 -0.88 -4.78 1.01
CA GLY A 68 -1.70 -4.86 -0.19
C GLY A 68 -1.03 -5.66 -1.30
N LEU A 69 0.27 -5.41 -1.55
CA LEU A 69 1.06 -6.15 -2.56
C LEU A 69 1.16 -7.63 -2.23
N GLN A 70 1.44 -8.00 -0.98
CA GLN A 70 1.52 -9.39 -0.54
C GLN A 70 0.19 -10.13 -0.70
N ARG A 71 -0.92 -9.48 -0.36
CA ARG A 71 -2.26 -10.07 -0.38
C ARG A 71 -2.85 -10.16 -1.79
N CYS A 72 -2.55 -9.18 -2.64
CA CYS A 72 -3.10 -9.09 -4.00
C CYS A 72 -2.19 -9.74 -5.05
N GLN A 73 -1.25 -10.61 -4.66
CA GLN A 73 -0.41 -11.30 -5.64
C GLN A 73 -1.27 -12.22 -6.53
N PRO A 74 -1.07 -12.17 -7.86
CA PRO A 74 -1.85 -12.96 -8.80
C PRO A 74 -1.60 -14.47 -8.74
N GLU A 75 -0.48 -14.90 -8.16
CA GLU A 75 -0.10 -16.32 -8.12
C GLU A 75 -0.16 -16.86 -6.70
N PRO A 76 -0.77 -18.05 -6.47
CA PRO A 76 -0.43 -18.79 -5.28
C PRO A 76 1.05 -19.16 -5.39
N ILE A 77 1.83 -18.86 -4.35
CA ILE A 77 3.26 -19.23 -4.18
C ILE A 77 3.51 -20.72 -4.54
N GLN A 78 2.48 -21.57 -4.53
CA GLN A 78 2.55 -22.96 -4.98
C GLN A 78 2.84 -23.16 -6.48
N GLN A 79 2.48 -22.28 -7.41
CA GLN A 79 2.74 -22.52 -8.83
C GLN A 79 4.20 -22.32 -9.23
N SER A 80 4.96 -21.49 -8.50
CA SER A 80 6.40 -21.34 -8.71
C SER A 80 7.24 -22.50 -8.15
N LEU A 81 6.66 -23.34 -7.27
CA LEU A 81 7.35 -24.48 -6.65
C LEU A 81 7.42 -25.73 -7.56
N PHE A 82 6.62 -25.79 -8.62
CA PHE A 82 6.56 -26.95 -9.53
C PHE A 82 7.01 -26.65 -10.97
N ALA A 83 7.58 -25.47 -11.21
CA ALA A 83 8.09 -25.06 -12.53
C ALA A 83 9.59 -25.31 -12.73
N ALA A 84 10.21 -26.18 -11.90
CA ALA A 84 11.62 -26.56 -11.98
C ALA A 84 11.82 -27.86 -12.76
#